data_AF-A0A7V9LHP3-F1
#
_entry.id   AF-A0A7V9LHP3-F1
#
_cell.length_a   1.000
_cell.length_b   1.000
_cell.length_c   1.000
_cell.angle_alpha   90.00
_cell.angle_beta   90.00
_cell.angle_gamma   90.00
#
_symmetry.space_group_name_H-M   'P 1'
#
loop_
_entity.id
_entity.type
_entity.pdbx_description
1 polymer ?
#
loop_
_entity_poly.entity_id
_entity_poly.type
_entity_poly.pdbx_seq_one_letter_code
_entity_poly.pdbx_strand_id
1 'polypeptide(L)'
;MRITSIHMVASRSMREPLVWPGGTRLSASGLLVEIHTDEGIVGVGEAPGPAWPTIRTNIEAEQKFLIGQDPLAPSGSYTAWSSSRTGVKIRIDADMMWSVPAAIKWIRGLEHFDLQYVEQPLPDFDCRELARETKPYDDVRV
;
A
#
# COMPACT_ATOMS: atom_id res chain seq x y z
N MET A 1 -10.21 14.45 -18.26
CA MET A 1 -9.13 13.46 -18.39
C MET A 1 -9.71 12.06 -18.52
N ARG A 2 -9.22 11.24 -19.45
CA ARG A 2 -9.63 9.84 -19.65
C ARG A 2 -8.43 8.94 -19.85
N ILE A 3 -8.48 7.73 -19.30
CA ILE A 3 -7.46 6.70 -19.51
C ILE A 3 -7.52 6.19 -20.96
N THR A 4 -6.37 6.17 -21.64
CA THR A 4 -6.22 5.71 -23.03
C THR A 4 -5.50 4.38 -23.13
N SER A 5 -4.50 4.14 -22.29
CA SER A 5 -3.80 2.85 -22.22
C SER A 5 -3.23 2.58 -20.83
N ILE A 6 -3.00 1.30 -20.54
CA ILE A 6 -2.30 0.84 -19.34
C ILE A 6 -1.17 -0.08 -19.81
N HIS A 7 0.07 0.23 -19.40
CA HIS A 7 1.26 -0.56 -19.71
C HIS A 7 1.85 -1.16 -18.44
N MET A 8 2.40 -2.37 -18.56
CA MET A 8 2.93 -3.12 -17.41
C MET A 8 4.33 -3.63 -17.70
N VAL A 9 5.31 -3.10 -16.97
CA VAL A 9 6.71 -3.51 -17.04
C VAL A 9 7.03 -4.38 -15.82
N ALA A 10 7.53 -5.59 -16.06
CA ALA A 10 7.99 -6.43 -14.96
C ALA A 10 9.32 -5.87 -14.41
N SER A 11 9.34 -5.57 -13.11
CA SER A 11 10.57 -5.25 -12.39
C SER A 11 11.00 -6.47 -11.57
N ARG A 12 12.32 -6.69 -11.48
CA ARG A 12 12.90 -7.86 -10.79
C ARG A 12 14.20 -7.58 -10.04
N SER A 13 14.65 -6.33 -9.95
CA SER A 13 15.99 -6.05 -9.41
C SER A 13 15.93 -5.45 -8.01
N MET A 14 16.71 -6.04 -7.10
CA MET A 14 17.13 -5.40 -5.86
C MET A 14 18.63 -5.20 -5.91
N ARG A 15 19.10 -4.04 -5.44
CA ARG A 15 20.52 -3.74 -5.36
C ARG A 15 21.24 -4.63 -4.34
N GLU A 16 20.56 -4.97 -3.25
CA GLU A 16 21.06 -5.78 -2.16
C GLU A 16 19.93 -6.65 -1.57
N PRO A 17 20.24 -7.83 -1.01
CA PRO A 17 19.23 -8.68 -0.36
C PRO A 17 18.52 -7.99 0.80
N LEU A 18 17.19 -8.15 0.88
CA LEU A 18 16.40 -7.76 2.05
C LEU A 18 16.33 -8.93 3.02
N VAL A 19 16.89 -8.75 4.22
CA VAL A 19 16.83 -9.73 5.30
C VAL A 19 15.78 -9.30 6.32
N TRP A 20 14.85 -10.19 6.64
CA TRP A 20 13.82 -9.98 7.65
C TRP A 20 13.66 -11.25 8.51
N PRO A 21 12.88 -11.24 9.61
CA PRO A 21 12.68 -12.45 10.42
C PRO A 21 12.10 -13.65 9.65
N GLY A 22 11.32 -13.41 8.60
CA GLY A 22 10.72 -14.44 7.75
C GLY A 22 11.63 -14.98 6.62
N GLY A 23 12.94 -14.75 6.65
CA GLY A 23 13.88 -15.16 5.59
C GLY A 23 14.62 -14.03 4.86
N THR A 24 15.19 -14.34 3.70
CA THR A 24 15.96 -13.39 2.89
C THR A 24 15.38 -13.31 1.48
N ARG A 25 15.05 -12.10 1.05
CA ARG A 25 14.53 -11.81 -0.29
C ARG A 25 15.66 -11.28 -1.18
N LEU A 26 15.97 -12.03 -2.23
CA LEU A 26 17.03 -11.71 -3.19
C LEU A 26 16.53 -10.84 -4.36
N SER A 27 15.21 -10.70 -4.52
CA SER A 27 14.61 -9.88 -5.57
C SER A 27 13.24 -9.34 -5.15
N ALA A 28 12.98 -8.10 -5.55
CA ALA A 28 11.67 -7.47 -5.50
C ALA A 28 11.07 -7.61 -6.89
N SER A 29 10.36 -8.71 -7.10
CA SER A 29 9.50 -8.87 -8.27
C SER A 29 8.20 -8.09 -8.06
N GLY A 30 7.80 -7.35 -9.10
CA GLY A 30 6.58 -6.56 -9.14
C GLY A 30 6.29 -6.07 -10.56
N LEU A 31 5.17 -5.38 -10.73
CA LEU A 31 4.84 -4.67 -11.96
C LEU A 31 4.93 -3.17 -11.71
N LEU A 32 5.69 -2.47 -12.55
CA LEU A 32 5.50 -1.06 -12.76
C LEU A 32 4.32 -0.89 -13.73
N VAL A 33 3.36 -0.06 -13.36
CA VAL A 33 2.14 0.20 -14.13
C VAL A 33 2.15 1.65 -14.58
N GLU A 34 2.03 1.88 -15.88
CA GLU A 34 1.93 3.21 -16.47
C GLU A 34 0.52 3.38 -17.04
N ILE A 35 -0.19 4.42 -16.60
CA ILE A 35 -1.53 4.77 -17.05
C ILE A 35 -1.44 6.03 -17.88
N HIS A 36 -1.73 5.92 -19.17
CA HIS A 36 -1.72 7.06 -20.09
C HIS A 36 -3.11 7.65 -20.20
N THR A 37 -3.16 8.97 -20.40
CA THR A 37 -4.42 9.70 -20.55
C THR A 37 -4.50 10.45 -21.89
N ASP A 38 -5.70 10.88 -22.26
CA ASP A 38 -5.97 11.69 -23.46
C ASP A 38 -5.40 13.11 -23.39
N GLU A 39 -5.13 13.61 -22.18
CA GLU A 39 -4.46 14.89 -21.94
C GLU A 39 -2.92 14.79 -22.00
N GLY A 40 -2.37 13.60 -22.28
CA GLY A 40 -0.93 13.36 -22.35
C GLY A 40 -0.25 13.19 -21.00
N ILE A 41 -1.01 13.13 -19.90
CA ILE A 41 -0.51 12.86 -18.55
C ILE A 41 -0.31 11.35 -18.39
N VAL A 42 0.81 10.94 -17.79
CA VAL A 42 1.11 9.55 -17.45
C VAL A 42 1.19 9.40 -15.93
N GLY A 43 0.32 8.55 -15.37
CA GLY A 43 0.41 8.11 -13.97
C GLY A 43 1.27 6.86 -13.86
N VAL A 44 2.13 6.80 -12.84
CA VAL A 44 3.00 5.64 -12.59
C VAL A 44 2.66 5.05 -11.22
N GLY A 45 2.44 3.74 -11.17
CA GLY A 45 2.17 2.99 -9.95
C GLY A 45 2.94 1.67 -9.89
N GLU A 46 2.94 1.03 -8.73
CA GLU A 46 3.58 -0.28 -8.52
C GLU A 46 2.56 -1.29 -7.99
N ALA A 47 2.65 -2.52 -8.48
CA ALA A 47 2.02 -3.68 -7.89
C ALA A 47 3.10 -4.68 -7.43
N PRO A 48 3.52 -4.62 -6.15
CA PRO A 48 4.59 -5.48 -5.64
C PRO A 48 4.07 -6.91 -5.44
N GLY A 49 4.93 -7.91 -5.69
CA GLY A 49 4.60 -9.28 -5.31
C GLY A 49 5.29 -10.37 -6.12
N PRO A 50 5.63 -11.51 -5.49
CA PRO A 50 6.27 -12.64 -6.18
C PRO A 50 5.40 -13.24 -7.30
N ALA A 51 4.08 -13.05 -7.23
CA ALA A 51 3.09 -13.53 -8.19
C ALA A 51 2.72 -12.48 -9.27
N TRP A 52 3.68 -11.69 -9.75
CA TRP A 52 3.41 -10.71 -10.81
C TRP A 52 2.70 -11.26 -12.06
N PRO A 53 2.84 -12.54 -12.47
CA PRO A 53 2.04 -13.06 -13.58
C PRO A 53 0.54 -13.07 -13.26
N THR A 54 0.16 -13.45 -12.04
CA THR A 54 -1.23 -13.40 -11.57
C THR A 54 -1.73 -11.97 -11.47
N ILE A 55 -0.91 -11.07 -10.92
CA ILE A 55 -1.24 -9.64 -10.83
C ILE A 55 -1.46 -9.06 -12.24
N ARG A 56 -0.60 -9.40 -13.21
CA ARG A 56 -0.74 -9.00 -14.61
C ARG A 56 -2.08 -9.45 -15.18
N THR A 57 -2.44 -10.73 -15.00
CA THR A 57 -3.71 -11.26 -15.50
C THR A 57 -4.91 -10.52 -14.90
N ASN A 58 -4.87 -10.18 -13.60
CA ASN A 58 -5.93 -9.39 -12.97
C ASN A 58 -6.00 -7.98 -13.57
N ILE A 59 -4.87 -7.28 -13.70
CA ILE A 59 -4.83 -5.94 -14.30
C ILE A 59 -5.33 -5.97 -15.75
N GLU A 60 -4.92 -6.95 -16.54
CA GLU A 60 -5.38 -7.14 -17.93
C GLU A 60 -6.90 -7.38 -18.00
N ALA A 61 -7.45 -8.16 -17.06
CA ALA A 61 -8.89 -8.41 -16.99
C ALA A 61 -9.68 -7.14 -16.64
N GLU A 62 -9.15 -6.30 -15.76
CA GLU A 62 -9.78 -5.04 -15.32
C GLU A 62 -9.56 -3.90 -16.31
N GLN A 63 -8.46 -3.90 -17.08
CA GLN A 63 -8.07 -2.83 -17.98
C GLN A 63 -9.20 -2.40 -18.91
N LYS A 64 -9.96 -3.35 -19.46
CA LYS A 64 -11.10 -3.07 -20.36
C LYS A 64 -12.21 -2.21 -19.73
N PHE A 65 -12.35 -2.22 -18.41
CA PHE A 65 -13.33 -1.41 -17.69
C PHE A 65 -12.79 -0.02 -17.34
N LEU A 66 -11.45 0.11 -17.27
CA LEU A 66 -10.75 1.35 -16.89
C LEU A 66 -10.50 2.27 -18.10
N ILE A 67 -10.30 1.72 -19.30
CA ILE A 67 -10.14 2.55 -20.51
C ILE A 67 -11.37 3.42 -20.72
N GLY A 68 -11.14 4.73 -20.93
CA GLY A 68 -12.18 5.73 -21.11
C GLY A 68 -12.72 6.36 -19.83
N GLN A 69 -12.39 5.80 -18.66
CA GLN A 69 -12.75 6.39 -17.36
C GLN A 69 -11.84 7.56 -17.01
N ASP A 70 -12.35 8.49 -16.21
CA ASP A 70 -11.54 9.54 -15.59
C ASP A 70 -10.80 8.95 -14.37
N PRO A 71 -9.46 8.97 -14.33
CA PRO A 71 -8.70 8.37 -13.22
C PRO A 71 -8.89 9.12 -11.89
N LEU A 72 -9.45 10.33 -11.92
CA LEU A 72 -9.80 11.11 -10.72
C LEU A 72 -11.29 11.03 -10.39
N ALA A 73 -12.10 10.36 -11.22
CA ALA A 73 -13.47 10.08 -10.84
C ALA A 73 -13.46 9.26 -9.54
N PRO A 74 -14.35 9.57 -8.58
CA PRO A 74 -14.41 8.86 -7.31
C PRO A 74 -14.98 7.45 -7.51
N SER A 75 -14.19 6.56 -8.08
CA SER A 75 -14.32 5.12 -7.92
C SER A 75 -13.65 4.76 -6.60
N GLY A 76 -14.47 4.50 -5.57
CA GLY A 76 -14.11 3.89 -4.28
C GLY A 76 -12.67 4.04 -3.78
N SER A 77 -12.54 4.77 -2.66
CA SER A 77 -11.35 4.90 -1.80
C SER A 77 -10.14 5.59 -2.41
N TYR A 78 -10.00 6.91 -2.27
CA TYR A 78 -8.75 7.62 -1.93
C TYR A 78 -9.10 9.12 -1.77
N THR A 79 -9.33 9.57 -0.54
CA THR A 79 -9.44 11.01 -0.25
C THR A 79 -8.28 11.48 0.64
N ALA A 80 -7.51 12.40 0.05
CA ALA A 80 -6.84 13.56 0.64
C ALA A 80 -5.95 13.38 1.89
N TRP A 81 -4.66 13.53 1.66
CA TRP A 81 -3.61 13.63 2.67
C TRP A 81 -3.50 15.07 3.21
N SER A 82 -3.46 15.25 4.54
CA SER A 82 -3.08 16.53 5.16
C SER A 82 -1.85 16.41 6.07
N SER A 83 -1.09 17.50 6.06
CA SER A 83 0.30 17.71 6.51
C SER A 83 0.51 17.80 8.03
N SER A 84 1.71 17.46 8.54
CA SER A 84 2.20 17.95 9.85
C SER A 84 3.55 18.67 9.77
N ARG A 85 3.84 19.33 10.89
CA ARG A 85 4.56 20.58 11.09
C ARG A 85 6.10 20.51 11.02
N THR A 86 6.66 19.39 10.57
CA THR A 86 8.07 19.25 10.18
C THR A 86 8.22 18.72 8.74
N GLY A 87 7.10 18.56 8.02
CA GLY A 87 7.02 18.01 6.67
C GLY A 87 7.22 16.49 6.59
N VAL A 88 8.02 15.91 7.49
CA VAL A 88 8.32 14.47 7.50
C VAL A 88 7.39 13.75 8.46
N LYS A 89 6.56 12.86 7.91
CA LYS A 89 5.65 11.99 8.65
C LYS A 89 6.27 10.62 8.87
N ILE A 90 6.23 10.12 10.10
CA ILE A 90 6.74 8.78 10.45
C ILE A 90 5.61 7.76 10.26
N ARG A 91 5.86 6.74 9.44
CA ARG A 91 4.97 5.59 9.23
C ARG A 91 5.74 4.32 9.58
N ILE A 92 5.06 3.37 10.19
CA ILE A 92 5.65 2.08 10.57
C ILE A 92 4.85 1.01 9.86
N ASP A 93 5.50 0.10 9.16
CA ASP A 93 4.89 -1.15 8.70
C ASP A 93 5.42 -2.27 9.58
N ALA A 94 4.51 -3.02 10.22
CA ALA A 94 4.88 -4.13 11.08
C ALA A 94 4.82 -5.48 10.34
N ASP A 95 4.47 -5.51 9.05
CA ASP A 95 4.44 -6.70 8.20
C ASP A 95 3.73 -7.89 8.88
N MET A 96 2.62 -7.61 9.57
CA MET A 96 1.78 -8.59 10.25
C MET A 96 2.47 -9.34 11.41
N MET A 97 3.58 -8.82 11.95
CA MET A 97 4.48 -9.58 12.82
C MET A 97 4.15 -9.52 14.32
N TRP A 98 3.30 -8.59 14.77
CA TRP A 98 3.01 -8.47 16.21
C TRP A 98 1.78 -9.27 16.61
N SER A 99 1.80 -9.81 17.83
CA SER A 99 0.57 -10.22 18.53
C SER A 99 -0.16 -8.99 19.08
N VAL A 100 -1.46 -9.11 19.39
CA VAL A 100 -2.28 -8.01 19.95
C VAL A 100 -1.58 -7.30 21.13
N PRO A 101 -1.06 -8.00 22.18
CA PRO A 101 -0.41 -7.34 23.29
C PRO A 101 0.90 -6.64 22.91
N ALA A 102 1.64 -7.19 21.95
CA ALA A 102 2.88 -6.60 21.45
C ALA A 102 2.60 -5.33 20.65
N ALA A 103 1.58 -5.35 19.78
CA ALA A 103 1.16 -4.17 19.02
C ALA A 103 0.74 -3.03 19.95
N ILE A 104 -0.08 -3.30 20.95
CA ILE A 104 -0.50 -2.28 21.94
C ILE A 104 0.71 -1.68 22.66
N LYS A 105 1.65 -2.52 23.11
CA LYS A 105 2.85 -2.07 23.80
C LYS A 105 3.72 -1.17 22.92
N TRP A 106 3.96 -1.57 21.67
CA TRP A 106 4.80 -0.81 20.74
C TRP A 106 4.14 0.48 20.28
N ILE A 107 2.87 0.44 19.88
CA ILE A 107 2.12 1.62 19.42
C ILE A 107 2.11 2.68 20.53
N ARG A 108 1.70 2.31 21.76
CA ARG A 108 1.70 3.24 22.91
C ARG A 108 3.09 3.75 23.25
N GLY A 109 4.10 2.88 23.18
CA GLY A 109 5.49 3.25 23.42
C GLY A 109 6.02 4.28 22.41
N LEU A 110 5.50 4.29 21.19
CA LEU A 110 5.94 5.14 20.09
C LEU A 110 5.03 6.36 19.84
N GLU A 111 3.91 6.50 20.57
CA GLU A 111 2.95 7.62 20.42
C GLU A 111 3.63 9.01 20.50
N HIS A 112 4.69 9.15 21.30
CA HIS A 112 5.42 10.40 21.46
C HIS A 112 6.20 10.86 20.22
N PHE A 113 6.29 10.03 19.17
CA PHE A 113 6.92 10.37 17.90
C PHE A 113 5.96 10.97 16.86
N ASP A 114 4.69 11.24 17.22
CA ASP A 114 3.66 11.77 16.28
C ASP A 114 3.52 10.86 15.04
N LEU A 115 3.36 9.55 15.28
CA LEU A 115 3.18 8.56 14.22
C LEU A 115 1.97 8.91 13.36
N GLN A 116 2.15 8.83 12.04
CA GLN A 116 1.06 9.05 11.11
C GLN A 116 0.14 7.84 10.98
N TYR A 117 0.72 6.65 10.88
CA TYR A 117 0.00 5.39 10.75
C TYR A 117 0.95 4.22 11.05
N VAL A 118 0.36 3.11 11.51
CA VAL A 118 1.01 1.82 11.66
C VAL A 118 0.32 0.81 10.76
N GLU A 119 0.99 0.41 9.69
CA GLU A 119 0.55 -0.56 8.70
C GLU A 119 0.72 -1.99 9.22
N GLN A 120 -0.29 -2.81 8.95
CA GLN A 120 -0.30 -4.25 9.21
C GLN A 120 0.29 -4.62 10.58
N PRO A 121 -0.19 -4.05 11.69
CA PRO A 121 0.36 -4.32 13.02
C PRO A 121 0.23 -5.80 13.41
N LEU A 122 -0.76 -6.51 12.88
CA LEU A 122 -1.13 -7.87 13.26
C LEU A 122 -1.27 -8.77 12.04
N PRO A 123 -1.24 -10.10 12.23
CA PRO A 123 -1.80 -11.04 11.28
C PRO A 123 -3.22 -10.67 10.86
N ASP A 124 -3.54 -10.88 9.59
CA ASP A 124 -4.82 -10.50 8.96
C ASP A 124 -6.02 -11.13 9.66
N PHE A 125 -5.84 -12.34 10.22
CA PHE A 125 -6.84 -13.04 11.01
C PHE A 125 -7.08 -12.45 12.41
N ASP A 126 -6.16 -11.65 12.97
CA ASP A 126 -6.22 -11.07 14.32
C ASP A 126 -6.70 -9.61 14.35
N CYS A 127 -6.87 -8.95 13.20
CA CYS A 127 -7.24 -7.53 13.09
C CYS A 127 -8.54 -7.16 13.85
N ARG A 128 -9.48 -8.11 14.02
CA ARG A 128 -10.75 -7.87 14.73
C ARG A 128 -10.59 -7.71 16.23
N GLU A 129 -9.55 -8.28 16.83
CA GLU A 129 -9.32 -8.16 18.28
C GLU A 129 -8.72 -6.80 18.64
N LEU A 130 -7.83 -6.27 17.80
CA LEU A 130 -7.26 -4.93 17.99
C LEU A 130 -8.31 -3.82 17.94
N ALA A 131 -9.25 -3.92 17.00
CA ALA A 131 -10.34 -2.95 16.83
C ALA A 131 -11.27 -2.86 18.05
N ARG A 132 -11.23 -3.83 18.97
CA ARG A 132 -11.98 -3.79 20.24
C ARG A 132 -11.25 -3.01 21.33
N GLU A 133 -9.92 -2.91 21.24
CA GLU A 133 -9.08 -2.27 22.26
C GLU A 133 -8.64 -0.85 21.89
N THR A 134 -8.64 -0.52 20.60
CA THR A 134 -8.46 0.86 20.14
C THR A 134 -9.81 1.56 20.14
N LYS A 135 -9.89 2.75 20.77
CA LYS A 135 -11.07 3.62 20.60
C LYS A 135 -11.25 3.87 19.10
N PRO A 136 -12.50 4.03 18.60
CA PRO A 136 -12.72 4.46 17.23
C PRO A 136 -12.05 5.83 17.07
N TYR A 137 -10.88 5.84 16.45
CA TYR A 137 -10.35 7.04 15.83
C TYR A 137 -11.05 7.10 14.48
N ASP A 138 -11.90 8.10 14.30
CA ASP A 138 -12.81 8.26 13.15
C ASP A 138 -12.10 8.30 11.78
N ASP A 139 -10.77 8.25 11.74
CA ASP A 139 -9.95 8.43 10.53
C ASP A 139 -9.05 7.23 10.16
N VAL A 140 -9.18 6.06 10.82
CA VAL A 140 -8.44 4.85 10.38
C VAL A 140 -9.41 3.70 10.15
N ARG A 141 -9.70 3.43 8.87
CA ARG A 141 -10.37 2.20 8.45
C ARG A 141 -9.31 1.12 8.26
N VAL A 142 -9.49 0.00 8.96
CA VAL A 142 -8.79 -1.27 8.73
C VAL A 142 -9.18 -1.83 7.36
#